data_AF-A0A9E0A975-F1
#
_entry.id   AF-A0A9E0A975-F1
#
_cell.length_a   1.000
_cell.length_b   1.000
_cell.length_c   1.000
_cell.angle_alpha   90.00
_cell.angle_beta   90.00
_cell.angle_gamma   90.00
#
_symmetry.space_group_name_H-M   'P 1'
#
loop_
_entity.id
_entity.type
_entity.pdbx_description
1 polymer ?
#
loop_
_entity_poly.entity_id
_entity_poly.type
_entity_poly.pdbx_seq_one_letter_code
_entity_poly.pdbx_strand_id
1 'polypeptide(L)'
;MKSIISKAFFTVSVIFLLCLSAIAQNGLQVSARLIVKKGDLQGSKVTVTQNGNVVQTISVSNKGVFDFILEYNFEYIIVFEKPDYITKKVLIDTRVPETFRKDIEQMTGFDVVLEKQSEDVIKEYANPVAKIMYARDIRDFTYDTDYSLKVLKEIENENKKLAEEKKKKEEEEKARKAEEEKQRILAEAQKRKEEEEAKRKAAEEARKKEEERLRKEAEERRIAEEKKKLEEQKRLEELKKKAEEEARLKAEEEARKKEELRKQEEERLRKEQERIRQEEEAKRKAAEEARLKEEERLRKEAEERRLAEEKAKLEEQKRLEEQRKKAEEEARLKAEEEARKKEELRKQEEERLKQEQERVRQEEEAKRKAAEEARLKEEERIRKEAEAQRLAEEAKRKAEEEAKLQEAERLKKEAEERAIAEAKLREERLKAEQEKARQEAERLKREEEERRRAEEQKKLLLEEQRKRDAELRLKLVAEKMSAQIGKEDADQVVTLLAAEDIAKRYTRERTDEVIRYPRIILTRTVFNRNNTITFYTRVDHEYGAVYYLKDGFFISKEQYLAETQK
;
A
#
# COMPACT_ATOMS: atom_id res chain seq x y z
N MET A 1 -36.43 1.70 -86.71
CA MET A 1 -36.80 2.82 -87.62
C MET A 1 -36.23 4.09 -87.01
N LYS A 2 -35.08 4.59 -87.51
CA LYS A 2 -34.93 5.82 -88.35
C LYS A 2 -35.53 7.05 -87.65
N SER A 3 -34.84 8.16 -87.31
CA SER A 3 -33.70 8.90 -87.90
C SER A 3 -33.20 9.89 -86.82
N ILE A 4 -31.91 9.98 -86.43
CA ILE A 4 -30.79 10.81 -86.97
C ILE A 4 -31.16 12.23 -87.42
N ILE A 5 -30.47 13.23 -86.83
CA ILE A 5 -29.86 14.49 -87.37
C ILE A 5 -29.77 15.50 -86.17
N SER A 6 -28.63 15.65 -85.50
CA SER A 6 -27.40 16.42 -85.79
C SER A 6 -27.44 17.90 -85.36
N LYS A 7 -26.35 18.30 -84.69
CA LYS A 7 -26.00 19.60 -84.10
C LYS A 7 -25.63 20.67 -85.15
N ALA A 8 -25.88 21.95 -84.84
CA ALA A 8 -24.99 23.14 -85.03
C ALA A 8 -25.81 24.43 -84.80
N PHE A 9 -25.59 25.20 -83.72
CA PHE A 9 -24.68 26.37 -83.65
C PHE A 9 -24.82 27.38 -84.82
N PHE A 10 -25.56 28.48 -84.61
CA PHE A 10 -25.11 29.81 -85.00
C PHE A 10 -25.84 30.92 -84.22
N THR A 11 -25.04 31.89 -83.82
CA THR A 11 -25.29 33.13 -83.08
C THR A 11 -26.40 34.01 -83.64
N VAL A 12 -27.29 34.49 -82.77
CA VAL A 12 -28.01 35.76 -82.96
C VAL A 12 -27.94 36.54 -81.64
N SER A 13 -26.98 37.44 -81.60
CA SER A 13 -26.95 38.58 -80.70
C SER A 13 -28.04 39.55 -81.15
N VAL A 14 -29.14 39.63 -80.41
CA VAL A 14 -30.10 40.73 -80.51
C VAL A 14 -30.33 41.26 -79.10
N ILE A 15 -29.79 42.46 -78.93
CA ILE A 15 -30.00 43.42 -77.87
C ILE A 15 -31.49 43.47 -77.50
N PHE A 16 -31.85 42.90 -76.35
CA PHE A 16 -33.10 43.20 -75.66
C PHE A 16 -32.73 43.82 -74.31
N LEU A 17 -32.57 45.15 -74.38
CA LEU A 17 -33.06 46.10 -73.38
C LEU A 17 -32.97 45.63 -71.92
N LEU A 18 -31.83 45.94 -71.28
CA LEU A 18 -31.76 46.83 -70.11
C LEU A 18 -33.11 47.15 -69.43
N CYS A 19 -33.76 46.15 -68.84
CA CYS A 19 -34.59 46.33 -67.67
C CYS A 19 -33.74 45.97 -66.46
N LEU A 20 -32.91 46.92 -66.03
CA LEU A 20 -32.66 47.07 -64.61
C LEU A 20 -34.04 47.29 -63.98
N SER A 21 -34.66 46.21 -63.50
CA SER A 21 -35.55 46.34 -62.36
C SER A 21 -34.67 46.78 -61.19
N ALA A 22 -34.48 48.10 -61.09
CA ALA A 22 -34.25 48.77 -59.84
C ALA A 22 -35.46 48.44 -58.95
N ILE A 23 -35.41 47.26 -58.32
CA ILE A 23 -36.17 47.04 -57.10
C ILE A 23 -35.55 48.03 -56.13
N ALA A 24 -36.26 49.12 -55.84
CA ALA A 24 -35.96 49.97 -54.70
C ALA A 24 -35.82 49.03 -53.50
N GLN A 25 -34.60 48.85 -52.99
CA GLN A 25 -34.32 48.01 -51.84
C GLN A 25 -34.86 48.75 -50.61
N ASN A 26 -36.15 48.55 -50.30
CA ASN A 26 -36.81 49.16 -49.15
C ASN A 26 -36.31 48.51 -47.85
N GLY A 27 -35.09 48.83 -47.43
CA GLY A 27 -34.52 48.30 -46.19
C GLY A 27 -33.13 48.84 -45.89
N LEU A 28 -32.72 48.72 -44.64
CA LEU A 28 -31.39 49.08 -44.16
C LEU A 28 -30.36 48.06 -44.66
N GLN A 29 -29.41 48.53 -45.47
CA GLN A 29 -28.21 47.81 -45.85
C GLN A 29 -27.24 47.74 -44.68
N VAL A 30 -26.93 46.52 -44.26
CA VAL A 30 -26.05 46.23 -43.13
C VAL A 30 -24.90 45.36 -43.63
N SER A 31 -23.67 45.84 -43.49
CA SER A 31 -22.48 45.03 -43.75
C SER A 31 -21.90 44.51 -42.44
N ALA A 32 -21.57 43.22 -42.37
CA ALA A 32 -20.88 42.64 -41.22
C ALA A 32 -19.68 41.79 -41.66
N ARG A 33 -18.67 41.68 -40.81
CA ARG A 33 -17.54 40.78 -41.01
C ARG A 33 -17.37 39.84 -39.82
N LEU A 34 -17.32 38.54 -40.07
CA LEU A 34 -16.96 37.53 -39.08
C LEU A 34 -15.46 37.30 -39.10
N ILE A 35 -14.86 37.33 -37.91
CA ILE A 35 -13.45 37.05 -37.67
C ILE A 35 -13.37 35.91 -36.65
N VAL A 36 -12.60 34.87 -36.93
CA VAL A 36 -12.40 33.74 -36.02
C VAL A 36 -11.00 33.83 -35.43
N LYS A 37 -10.89 34.08 -34.12
CA LYS A 37 -9.60 34.25 -33.44
C LYS A 37 -8.95 32.88 -33.24
N LYS A 38 -7.74 32.68 -33.79
CA LYS A 38 -7.01 31.39 -33.74
C LYS A 38 -7.73 30.24 -34.46
N GLY A 39 -8.41 30.52 -35.57
CA GLY A 39 -9.03 29.53 -36.44
C GLY A 39 -9.38 30.07 -37.82
N ASP A 40 -9.96 29.22 -38.67
CA ASP A 40 -10.49 29.61 -39.98
C ASP A 40 -12.01 29.88 -39.93
N LEU A 41 -12.58 30.27 -41.07
CA LEU A 41 -14.02 30.51 -41.24
C LEU A 41 -14.81 29.24 -41.62
N GLN A 42 -14.16 28.08 -41.77
CA GLN A 42 -14.85 26.87 -42.22
C GLN A 42 -15.84 26.35 -41.15
N GLY A 43 -17.03 25.96 -41.57
CA GLY A 43 -18.07 25.50 -40.64
C GLY A 43 -18.70 26.61 -39.79
N SER A 44 -18.35 27.88 -40.02
CA SER A 44 -19.08 29.01 -39.45
C SER A 44 -20.46 29.14 -40.10
N LYS A 45 -21.43 29.61 -39.31
CA LYS A 45 -22.81 29.84 -39.72
C LYS A 45 -23.28 31.21 -39.23
N VAL A 46 -24.01 31.92 -40.09
CA VAL A 46 -24.69 33.16 -39.70
C VAL A 46 -26.19 33.00 -39.92
N THR A 47 -26.96 33.25 -38.87
CA THR A 47 -28.43 33.12 -38.89
C THR A 47 -29.04 34.47 -38.56
N VAL A 48 -29.95 34.96 -39.40
CA VAL A 48 -30.73 36.18 -39.15
C VAL A 48 -32.13 35.77 -38.72
N THR A 49 -32.57 36.29 -37.59
CA THR A 49 -33.94 36.14 -37.09
C THR A 49 -34.63 37.49 -37.06
N GLN A 50 -35.91 37.53 -37.41
CA GLN A 50 -36.79 38.69 -37.32
C GLN A 50 -37.92 38.33 -36.37
N ASN A 51 -38.10 39.10 -35.28
CA ASN A 51 -39.11 38.81 -34.26
C ASN A 51 -39.11 37.34 -33.77
N GLY A 52 -37.93 36.71 -33.70
CA GLY A 52 -37.75 35.32 -33.27
C GLY A 52 -37.87 34.25 -34.37
N ASN A 53 -38.34 34.59 -35.57
CA ASN A 53 -38.41 33.65 -36.69
C ASN A 53 -37.13 33.73 -37.54
N VAL A 54 -36.56 32.58 -37.93
CA VAL A 54 -35.42 32.55 -38.85
C VAL A 54 -35.87 33.02 -40.23
N VAL A 55 -35.30 34.13 -40.70
CA VAL A 55 -35.60 34.71 -42.02
C VAL A 55 -34.48 34.48 -43.01
N GLN A 56 -33.25 34.28 -42.55
CA GLN A 56 -32.11 33.97 -43.41
C GLN A 56 -31.09 33.09 -42.68
N THR A 57 -30.48 32.16 -43.40
CA THR A 57 -29.30 31.41 -42.95
C THR A 57 -28.26 31.45 -44.05
N ILE A 58 -27.05 31.92 -43.72
CA ILE A 58 -25.98 32.16 -44.67
C ILE A 58 -24.78 31.30 -44.29
N SER A 59 -24.26 30.55 -45.28
CA SER A 59 -22.98 29.87 -45.14
C SER A 59 -21.85 30.87 -45.32
N VAL A 60 -20.84 30.81 -44.45
CA VAL A 60 -19.78 31.82 -44.40
C VAL A 60 -18.75 31.61 -45.51
N SER A 61 -18.54 32.64 -46.33
CA SER A 61 -17.49 32.63 -47.35
C SER A 61 -16.10 32.78 -46.74
N ASN A 62 -15.04 32.45 -47.50
CA ASN A 62 -13.65 32.59 -47.05
C ASN A 62 -13.24 34.03 -46.69
N LYS A 63 -14.03 35.05 -47.08
CA LYS A 63 -13.80 36.45 -46.74
C LYS A 63 -14.50 36.86 -45.43
N GLY A 64 -15.48 36.08 -44.97
CA GLY A 64 -16.23 36.37 -43.76
C GLY A 64 -17.10 37.62 -43.82
N VAL A 65 -17.34 38.21 -45.00
CA VAL A 65 -18.16 39.42 -45.16
C VAL A 65 -19.57 39.06 -45.59
N PHE A 66 -20.55 39.76 -45.03
CA PHE A 66 -21.98 39.60 -45.29
C PHE A 66 -22.62 40.96 -45.49
N ASP A 67 -23.54 41.01 -46.43
CA ASP A 67 -24.41 42.16 -46.63
C ASP A 67 -25.86 41.69 -46.44
N PHE A 68 -26.59 42.38 -45.57
CA PHE A 68 -27.99 42.15 -45.29
C PHE A 68 -28.79 43.36 -45.74
N ILE A 69 -30.04 43.11 -46.14
CA ILE A 69 -31.04 44.17 -46.32
C ILE A 69 -32.13 43.86 -45.31
N LEU A 70 -32.27 44.72 -44.29
CA LEU A 70 -33.21 44.55 -43.20
C LEU A 70 -34.38 45.51 -43.38
N GLU A 71 -35.60 45.00 -43.50
CA GLU A 71 -36.78 45.85 -43.58
C GLU A 71 -36.92 46.70 -42.32
N TYR A 72 -37.30 47.97 -42.48
CA TYR A 72 -37.50 48.90 -41.37
C TYR A 72 -38.66 48.48 -40.46
N ASN A 73 -38.67 49.03 -39.24
CA ASN A 73 -39.70 48.82 -38.20
C ASN A 73 -39.74 47.41 -37.59
N PHE A 74 -38.64 46.67 -37.68
CA PHE A 74 -38.49 45.36 -37.06
C PHE A 74 -37.25 45.26 -36.18
N GLU A 75 -37.24 44.25 -35.31
CA GLU A 75 -36.09 43.86 -34.52
C GLU A 75 -35.49 42.57 -35.09
N TYR A 76 -34.18 42.60 -35.37
CA TYR A 76 -33.43 41.48 -35.90
C TYR A 76 -32.37 41.03 -34.91
N ILE A 77 -32.19 39.71 -34.77
CA ILE A 77 -31.02 39.13 -34.10
C ILE A 77 -30.21 38.36 -35.12
N ILE A 78 -28.96 38.77 -35.30
CA ILE A 78 -27.98 38.08 -36.13
C ILE A 78 -27.10 37.23 -35.21
N VAL A 79 -27.14 35.92 -35.40
CA VAL A 79 -26.39 34.91 -34.62
C VAL A 79 -25.19 34.46 -35.44
N PHE A 80 -24.00 34.57 -34.86
CA PHE A 80 -22.73 34.14 -35.43
C PHE A 80 -22.21 32.93 -34.65
N GLU A 81 -22.10 31.80 -35.34
CA GLU A 81 -21.81 30.50 -34.72
C GLU A 81 -20.64 29.82 -35.42
N LYS A 82 -19.83 29.11 -34.64
CA LYS A 82 -18.84 28.14 -35.13
C LYS A 82 -18.64 27.06 -34.06
N PRO A 83 -18.56 25.77 -34.42
CA PRO A 83 -18.24 24.71 -33.46
C PRO A 83 -16.96 25.02 -32.67
N ASP A 84 -16.99 24.82 -31.36
CA ASP A 84 -15.91 25.11 -30.39
C ASP A 84 -15.59 26.60 -30.16
N TYR A 85 -16.42 27.53 -30.65
CA TYR A 85 -16.27 28.97 -30.44
C TYR A 85 -17.49 29.56 -29.74
N ILE A 86 -17.30 30.64 -29.00
CA ILE A 86 -18.35 31.31 -28.24
C ILE A 86 -19.33 31.93 -29.23
N THR A 87 -20.60 31.50 -29.19
CA THR A 87 -21.66 32.07 -30.04
C THR A 87 -21.93 33.53 -29.66
N LYS A 88 -21.98 34.42 -30.66
CA LYS A 88 -22.30 35.85 -30.46
C LYS A 88 -23.57 36.23 -31.19
N LYS A 89 -24.41 37.02 -30.53
CA LYS A 89 -25.67 37.56 -31.04
C LYS A 89 -25.58 39.08 -31.12
N VAL A 90 -25.99 39.67 -32.23
CA VAL A 90 -26.09 41.13 -32.42
C VAL A 90 -27.54 41.49 -32.67
N LEU A 91 -28.06 42.41 -31.85
CA LEU A 91 -29.42 42.95 -31.99
C LEU A 91 -29.37 44.18 -32.89
N ILE A 92 -30.21 44.23 -33.93
CA ILE A 92 -30.37 45.40 -34.78
C ILE A 92 -31.84 45.82 -34.76
N ASP A 93 -32.09 47.00 -34.20
CA ASP A 93 -33.41 47.62 -34.14
C ASP A 93 -33.57 48.61 -35.28
N THR A 94 -34.34 48.22 -36.30
CA THR A 94 -34.57 49.02 -37.52
C THR A 94 -35.76 49.97 -37.40
N ARG A 95 -36.31 50.17 -36.20
CA ARG A 95 -37.37 51.17 -35.97
C ARG A 95 -36.80 52.57 -36.13
N VAL A 96 -37.40 53.33 -37.04
CA VAL A 96 -37.02 54.70 -37.36
C VAL A 96 -38.27 55.60 -37.34
N PRO A 97 -38.15 56.90 -37.01
CA PRO A 97 -39.30 57.81 -37.06
C PRO A 97 -39.82 57.96 -38.50
N GLU A 98 -41.09 58.33 -38.68
CA GLU A 98 -41.67 58.55 -40.02
C GLU A 98 -40.93 59.62 -40.84
N THR A 99 -40.26 60.56 -40.16
CA THR A 99 -39.43 61.60 -40.76
C THR A 99 -38.02 61.12 -41.14
N PHE A 100 -37.72 59.83 -40.97
CA PHE A 100 -36.44 59.24 -41.33
C PHE A 100 -36.21 59.39 -42.83
N ARG A 101 -35.05 59.91 -43.18
CA ARG A 101 -34.73 60.13 -44.59
C ARG A 101 -34.25 58.80 -45.18
N LYS A 102 -34.89 58.40 -46.27
CA LYS A 102 -34.56 57.19 -47.02
C LYS A 102 -33.23 57.27 -47.78
N ASP A 103 -32.42 58.33 -47.61
CA ASP A 103 -31.05 58.40 -48.15
C ASP A 103 -30.02 57.74 -47.23
N ILE A 104 -30.38 57.46 -45.97
CA ILE A 104 -29.59 56.66 -45.02
C ILE A 104 -30.01 55.19 -45.16
N GLU A 105 -29.73 54.64 -46.35
CA GLU A 105 -30.00 53.23 -46.65
C GLU A 105 -28.88 52.33 -46.16
N GLN A 106 -27.69 52.86 -45.87
CA GLN A 106 -26.52 52.06 -45.48
C GLN A 106 -26.00 52.43 -44.10
N MET A 107 -25.91 51.43 -43.23
CA MET A 107 -25.27 51.55 -41.92
C MET A 107 -23.77 51.31 -42.00
N THR A 108 -23.01 51.95 -41.11
CA THR A 108 -21.59 51.60 -40.91
C THR A 108 -21.46 50.12 -40.53
N GLY A 109 -20.64 49.38 -41.29
CA GLY A 109 -20.47 47.95 -41.05
C GLY A 109 -19.78 47.63 -39.72
N PHE A 110 -19.92 46.38 -39.28
CA PHE A 110 -19.37 45.94 -38.00
C PHE A 110 -18.63 44.60 -38.07
N ASP A 111 -17.66 44.44 -37.19
CA ASP A 111 -16.88 43.21 -37.07
C ASP A 111 -17.36 42.41 -35.85
N VAL A 112 -17.53 41.10 -36.05
CA VAL A 112 -17.82 40.13 -34.98
C VAL A 112 -16.64 39.19 -34.86
N VAL A 113 -15.98 39.22 -33.71
CA VAL A 113 -14.85 38.35 -33.42
C VAL A 113 -15.34 37.17 -32.58
N LEU A 114 -15.27 35.95 -33.10
CA LEU A 114 -15.50 34.73 -32.32
C LEU A 114 -14.21 34.28 -31.66
N GLU A 115 -14.29 33.99 -30.38
CA GLU A 115 -13.19 33.46 -29.58
C GLU A 115 -13.44 32.00 -29.26
N LYS A 116 -12.35 31.21 -29.20
CA LYS A 116 -12.44 29.79 -28.89
C LYS A 116 -13.02 29.61 -27.49
N GLN A 117 -13.97 28.68 -27.33
CA GLN A 117 -14.52 28.34 -26.03
C GLN A 117 -13.40 27.79 -25.15
N SER A 118 -13.21 28.40 -23.98
CA SER A 118 -12.46 27.79 -22.88
C SER A 118 -13.45 27.17 -21.93
N GLU A 119 -12.98 26.23 -21.10
CA GLU A 119 -13.86 25.65 -20.09
C GLU A 119 -14.34 26.71 -19.07
N ASP A 120 -13.60 27.80 -18.90
CA ASP A 120 -13.82 28.83 -17.85
C ASP A 120 -14.73 29.97 -18.29
N VAL A 121 -15.25 29.91 -19.51
CA VAL A 121 -16.12 30.95 -20.08
C VAL A 121 -17.41 30.30 -20.57
N ILE A 122 -18.53 31.00 -20.40
CA ILE A 122 -19.83 30.53 -20.91
C ILE A 122 -19.81 30.36 -22.43
N LYS A 123 -20.40 29.26 -22.90
CA LYS A 123 -20.36 28.84 -24.32
C LYS A 123 -21.21 29.70 -25.24
N GLU A 124 -22.32 30.21 -24.70
CA GLU A 124 -23.27 31.07 -25.40
C GLU A 124 -23.84 32.08 -24.41
N TYR A 125 -23.93 33.34 -24.85
CA TYR A 125 -24.56 34.40 -24.08
C TYR A 125 -26.08 34.38 -24.29
N ALA A 126 -26.83 34.47 -23.19
CA ALA A 126 -28.29 34.53 -23.25
C ALA A 126 -28.76 35.79 -24.01
N ASN A 127 -28.13 36.93 -23.72
CA ASN A 127 -28.44 38.23 -24.32
C ASN A 127 -27.51 38.55 -25.50
N PRO A 128 -27.98 39.31 -26.51
CA PRO A 128 -27.14 39.91 -27.53
C PRO A 128 -25.98 40.71 -26.92
N VAL A 129 -24.77 40.51 -27.45
CA VAL A 129 -23.54 41.17 -26.93
C VAL A 129 -23.39 42.61 -27.44
N ALA A 130 -24.16 42.97 -28.46
CA ALA A 130 -24.22 44.30 -29.02
C ALA A 130 -25.65 44.60 -29.45
N LYS A 131 -26.04 45.86 -29.33
CA LYS A 131 -27.29 46.40 -29.87
C LYS A 131 -26.98 47.60 -30.74
N ILE A 132 -27.54 47.61 -31.94
CA ILE A 132 -27.46 48.71 -32.89
C ILE A 132 -28.87 49.25 -33.08
N MET A 133 -29.04 50.57 -32.98
CA MET A 133 -30.33 51.22 -33.14
C MET A 133 -30.19 52.61 -33.77
N TYR A 134 -31.29 53.13 -34.30
CA TYR A 134 -31.35 54.51 -34.76
C TYR A 134 -31.32 55.51 -33.59
N ALA A 135 -30.31 56.37 -33.57
CA ALA A 135 -30.16 57.43 -32.58
C ALA A 135 -30.61 58.78 -33.16
N ARG A 136 -31.64 59.38 -32.55
CA ARG A 136 -32.33 60.58 -33.09
C ARG A 136 -31.45 61.83 -33.13
N ASP A 137 -30.52 61.93 -32.20
CA ASP A 137 -29.58 63.05 -32.03
C ASP A 137 -28.54 63.11 -33.16
N ILE A 138 -28.00 61.96 -33.57
CA ILE A 138 -27.05 61.86 -34.69
C ILE A 138 -27.72 61.53 -36.03
N ARG A 139 -29.00 61.16 -35.99
CA ARG A 139 -29.82 60.76 -37.15
C ARG A 139 -29.21 59.60 -37.94
N ASP A 140 -28.57 58.66 -37.25
CA ASP A 140 -27.91 57.49 -37.85
C ASP A 140 -28.05 56.27 -36.93
N PHE A 141 -27.74 55.08 -37.46
CA PHE A 141 -27.66 53.84 -36.71
C PHE A 141 -26.31 53.75 -35.98
N THR A 142 -26.37 53.58 -34.67
CA THR A 142 -25.18 53.48 -33.82
C THR A 142 -25.35 52.42 -32.73
N TYR A 143 -24.25 52.08 -32.08
CA TYR A 143 -24.24 51.17 -30.95
C TYR A 143 -24.90 51.78 -29.72
N ASP A 144 -25.78 51.02 -29.10
CA ASP A 144 -26.22 51.27 -27.73
C ASP A 144 -25.08 50.90 -26.79
N THR A 145 -24.27 51.90 -26.45
CA THR A 145 -23.10 51.73 -25.59
C THR A 145 -23.54 51.34 -24.17
N ASP A 146 -24.64 51.90 -23.67
CA ASP A 146 -25.14 51.61 -22.32
C ASP A 146 -25.65 50.16 -22.21
N TYR A 147 -26.38 49.68 -23.22
CA TYR A 147 -26.77 48.27 -23.32
C TYR A 147 -25.55 47.36 -23.36
N SER A 148 -24.59 47.66 -24.24
CA SER A 148 -23.40 46.83 -24.44
C SER A 148 -22.56 46.75 -23.15
N LEU A 149 -22.39 47.85 -22.42
CA LEU A 149 -21.72 47.88 -21.12
C LEU A 149 -22.46 47.05 -20.07
N LYS A 150 -23.80 47.11 -20.04
CA LYS A 150 -24.60 46.29 -19.12
C LYS A 150 -24.43 44.79 -19.40
N VAL A 151 -24.54 44.37 -20.65
CA VAL A 151 -24.37 42.95 -21.03
C VAL A 151 -22.95 42.46 -20.76
N LEU A 152 -21.92 43.27 -21.07
CA LEU A 152 -20.53 42.93 -20.75
C LEU A 152 -20.34 42.68 -19.24
N LYS A 153 -20.97 43.49 -18.38
CA LYS A 153 -20.92 43.31 -16.93
C LYS A 153 -21.68 42.05 -16.47
N GLU A 154 -22.81 41.73 -17.10
CA GLU A 154 -23.53 40.46 -16.83
C GLU A 154 -22.66 39.25 -17.18
N ILE A 155 -22.03 39.27 -18.35
CA ILE A 155 -21.10 38.24 -18.82
C ILE A 155 -19.92 38.04 -17.87
N GLU A 156 -19.29 39.14 -17.42
CA GLU A 156 -18.18 39.08 -16.48
C GLU A 156 -18.60 38.43 -15.15
N ASN A 157 -19.78 38.81 -14.63
CA ASN A 157 -20.31 38.23 -13.40
C ASN A 157 -20.65 36.74 -13.55
N GLU A 158 -21.20 36.33 -14.69
CA GLU A 158 -21.50 34.91 -14.96
C GLU A 158 -20.24 34.08 -15.10
N ASN A 159 -19.23 34.56 -15.84
CA ASN A 159 -17.93 33.89 -15.94
C ASN A 159 -17.25 33.78 -14.57
N LYS A 160 -17.33 34.82 -13.75
CA LYS A 160 -16.81 34.78 -12.38
C LYS A 160 -17.51 33.71 -11.53
N LYS A 161 -18.85 33.63 -11.59
CA LYS A 161 -19.61 32.59 -10.89
C LYS A 161 -19.25 31.20 -11.38
N LEU A 162 -19.08 31.01 -12.69
CA LEU A 162 -18.68 29.73 -13.27
C LEU A 162 -17.30 29.29 -12.77
N ALA A 163 -16.34 30.23 -12.71
CA ALA A 163 -15.00 29.97 -12.17
C ALA A 163 -15.03 29.61 -10.67
N GLU A 164 -15.83 30.31 -9.88
CA GLU A 164 -16.02 30.01 -8.45
C GLU A 164 -16.67 28.64 -8.22
N GLU A 165 -17.71 28.30 -8.99
CA GLU A 165 -18.38 27.00 -8.90
C GLU A 165 -17.46 25.85 -9.28
N LYS A 166 -16.63 26.01 -10.33
CA LYS A 166 -15.61 25.03 -10.69
C LYS A 166 -14.57 24.83 -9.60
N LYS A 167 -14.03 25.93 -9.06
CA LYS A 167 -13.06 25.85 -7.98
C LYS A 167 -13.64 25.11 -6.77
N LYS A 168 -14.90 25.39 -6.43
CA LYS A 168 -15.62 24.67 -5.38
C LYS A 168 -15.77 23.18 -5.68
N LYS A 169 -16.14 22.80 -6.92
CA LYS A 169 -16.22 21.38 -7.33
C LYS A 169 -14.87 20.68 -7.26
N GLU A 170 -13.79 21.33 -7.68
CA GLU A 170 -12.43 20.78 -7.57
C GLU A 170 -11.99 20.59 -6.12
N GLU A 171 -12.31 21.53 -5.24
CA GLU A 171 -12.04 21.43 -3.79
C GLU A 171 -12.88 20.31 -3.16
N GLU A 172 -14.16 20.20 -3.49
CA GLU A 172 -15.04 19.11 -3.04
C GLU A 172 -14.54 17.74 -3.53
N GLU A 173 -14.09 17.63 -4.78
CA GLU A 173 -13.53 16.38 -5.32
C GLU A 173 -12.21 16.00 -4.62
N LYS A 174 -11.32 16.98 -4.39
CA LYS A 174 -10.09 16.76 -3.62
C LYS A 174 -10.39 16.31 -2.19
N ALA A 175 -11.36 16.94 -1.52
CA ALA A 175 -11.79 16.56 -0.18
C ALA A 175 -12.39 15.14 -0.16
N ARG A 176 -13.22 14.79 -1.15
CA ARG A 176 -13.78 13.44 -1.27
C ARG A 176 -12.69 12.39 -1.45
N LYS A 177 -11.72 12.62 -2.34
CA LYS A 177 -10.59 11.70 -2.55
C LYS A 177 -9.74 11.54 -1.29
N ALA A 178 -9.49 12.62 -0.56
CA ALA A 178 -8.75 12.58 0.70
C ALA A 178 -9.49 11.77 1.78
N GLU A 179 -10.81 11.92 1.89
CA GLU A 179 -11.62 11.14 2.83
C GLU A 179 -11.69 9.66 2.42
N GLU A 180 -11.86 9.35 1.13
CA GLU A 180 -11.81 7.98 0.60
C GLU A 180 -10.46 7.30 0.92
N GLU A 181 -9.34 8.01 0.74
CA GLU A 181 -8.01 7.50 1.08
C GLU A 181 -7.83 7.27 2.59
N LYS A 182 -8.31 8.20 3.42
CA LYS A 182 -8.28 8.06 4.88
C LYS A 182 -9.10 6.84 5.34
N GLN A 183 -10.28 6.62 4.75
CA GLN A 183 -11.08 5.42 5.06
C GLN A 183 -10.39 4.14 4.62
N ARG A 184 -9.72 4.12 3.45
CA ARG A 184 -8.93 2.98 3.00
C ARG A 184 -7.80 2.64 3.99
N ILE A 185 -7.06 3.64 4.46
CA ILE A 185 -5.98 3.46 5.44
C ILE A 185 -6.53 2.92 6.76
N LEU A 186 -7.68 3.44 7.23
CA LEU A 186 -8.31 2.97 8.46
C LEU A 186 -8.77 1.51 8.33
N ALA A 187 -9.41 1.16 7.21
CA ALA A 187 -9.85 -0.21 6.93
C ALA A 187 -8.68 -1.19 6.84
N GLU A 188 -7.58 -0.80 6.19
CA GLU A 188 -6.36 -1.61 6.11
C GLU A 188 -5.71 -1.80 7.48
N ALA A 189 -5.63 -0.74 8.29
CA ALA A 189 -5.11 -0.82 9.65
C ALA A 189 -5.97 -1.74 10.53
N GLN A 190 -7.29 -1.69 10.39
CA GLN A 190 -8.20 -2.57 11.12
C GLN A 190 -8.05 -4.03 10.69
N LYS A 191 -7.99 -4.29 9.37
CA LYS A 191 -7.73 -5.64 8.85
C LYS A 191 -6.41 -6.22 9.33
N ARG A 192 -5.35 -5.40 9.41
CA ARG A 192 -4.04 -5.81 9.93
C ARG A 192 -4.10 -6.17 11.43
N LYS A 193 -4.84 -5.40 12.23
CA LYS A 193 -5.08 -5.72 13.66
C LYS A 193 -5.84 -7.03 13.82
N GLU A 194 -6.89 -7.24 13.03
CA GLU A 194 -7.67 -8.48 13.05
C GLU A 194 -6.81 -9.70 12.63
N GLU A 195 -5.96 -9.55 11.61
CA GLU A 195 -5.04 -10.61 11.19
C GLU A 195 -3.97 -10.91 12.26
N GLU A 196 -3.41 -9.89 12.91
CA GLU A 196 -2.45 -10.06 14.00
C GLU A 196 -3.08 -10.73 15.22
N GLU A 197 -4.30 -10.34 15.59
CA GLU A 197 -5.05 -11.00 16.68
C GLU A 197 -5.37 -12.46 16.33
N ALA A 198 -5.78 -12.74 15.09
CA ALA A 198 -6.01 -14.11 14.62
C ALA A 198 -4.73 -14.96 14.67
N LYS A 199 -3.59 -14.42 14.22
CA LYS A 199 -2.28 -15.09 14.33
C LYS A 199 -1.89 -15.34 15.78
N ARG A 200 -2.13 -14.37 16.68
CA ARG A 200 -1.83 -14.53 18.11
C ARG A 200 -2.67 -15.61 18.76
N LYS A 201 -3.98 -15.68 18.45
CA LYS A 201 -4.87 -16.75 18.93
C LYS A 201 -4.44 -18.12 18.39
N ALA A 202 -4.11 -18.21 17.11
CA ALA A 202 -3.61 -19.46 16.51
C ALA A 202 -2.29 -19.92 17.13
N ALA A 203 -1.36 -18.99 17.39
CA ALA A 203 -0.09 -19.29 18.05
C ALA A 203 -0.29 -19.73 19.51
N GLU A 204 -1.21 -19.10 20.25
CA GLU A 204 -1.54 -19.50 21.62
C GLU A 204 -2.19 -20.89 21.67
N GLU A 205 -3.10 -21.20 20.74
CA GLU A 205 -3.72 -22.52 20.62
C GLU A 205 -2.69 -23.60 20.26
N ALA A 206 -1.78 -23.31 19.31
CA ALA A 206 -0.68 -24.20 18.96
C ALA A 206 0.24 -24.46 20.16
N ARG A 207 0.57 -23.42 20.93
CA ARG A 207 1.38 -23.55 22.16
C ARG A 207 0.69 -24.42 23.22
N LYS A 208 -0.62 -24.26 23.42
CA LYS A 208 -1.39 -25.11 24.37
C LYS A 208 -1.40 -26.57 23.93
N LYS A 209 -1.57 -26.83 22.63
CA LYS A 209 -1.51 -28.20 22.06
C LYS A 209 -0.12 -28.82 22.21
N GLU A 210 0.94 -28.06 21.97
CA GLU A 210 2.33 -28.47 22.18
C GLU A 210 2.60 -28.80 23.66
N GLU A 211 2.18 -27.92 24.57
CA GLU A 211 2.34 -28.08 26.02
C GLU A 211 1.58 -29.31 26.54
N GLU A 212 0.36 -29.55 26.05
CA GLU A 212 -0.41 -30.76 26.36
C GLU A 212 0.26 -32.03 25.85
N ARG A 213 0.82 -32.00 24.62
CA ARG A 213 1.58 -33.12 24.05
C ARG A 213 2.82 -33.44 24.89
N LEU A 214 3.60 -32.42 25.26
CA LEU A 214 4.78 -32.57 26.11
C LEU A 214 4.41 -33.12 27.49
N ARG A 215 3.29 -32.67 28.07
CA ARG A 215 2.80 -33.18 29.36
C ARG A 215 2.41 -34.66 29.28
N LYS A 216 1.71 -35.08 28.22
CA LYS A 216 1.37 -36.49 27.99
C LYS A 216 2.61 -37.36 27.80
N GLU A 217 3.57 -36.89 27.00
CA GLU A 217 4.84 -37.60 26.80
C GLU A 217 5.65 -37.73 28.11
N ALA A 218 5.69 -36.67 28.93
CA ALA A 218 6.35 -36.71 30.23
C ALA A 218 5.65 -37.68 31.20
N GLU A 219 4.32 -37.73 31.18
CA GLU A 219 3.53 -38.67 32.00
C GLU A 219 3.75 -40.13 31.56
N GLU A 220 3.75 -40.40 30.26
CA GLU A 220 4.08 -41.73 29.71
C GLU A 220 5.50 -42.17 30.08
N ARG A 221 6.48 -41.27 30.00
CA ARG A 221 7.85 -41.54 30.45
C ARG A 221 7.91 -41.86 31.95
N ARG A 222 7.18 -41.11 32.78
CA ARG A 222 7.09 -41.36 34.23
C ARG A 222 6.48 -42.72 34.52
N ILE A 223 5.40 -43.09 33.84
CA ILE A 223 4.75 -44.41 33.98
C ILE A 223 5.69 -45.53 33.52
N ALA A 224 6.44 -45.33 32.42
CA ALA A 224 7.41 -46.32 31.94
C ALA A 224 8.59 -46.50 32.91
N GLU A 225 9.09 -45.42 33.50
CA GLU A 225 10.15 -45.47 34.52
C GLU A 225 9.66 -46.14 35.81
N GLU A 226 8.44 -45.84 36.25
CA GLU A 226 7.81 -46.46 37.41
C GLU A 226 7.61 -47.97 37.22
N LYS A 227 7.18 -48.40 36.02
CA LYS A 227 7.13 -49.82 35.65
C LYS A 227 8.50 -50.49 35.69
N LYS A 228 9.55 -49.85 35.15
CA LYS A 228 10.92 -50.39 35.20
C LYS A 228 11.42 -50.55 36.64
N LYS A 229 11.19 -49.55 37.50
CA LYS A 229 11.55 -49.62 38.92
C LYS A 229 10.80 -50.74 39.65
N LEU A 230 9.51 -50.93 39.36
CA LEU A 230 8.73 -52.01 39.96
C LEU A 230 9.23 -53.39 39.51
N GLU A 231 9.60 -53.55 38.24
CA GLU A 231 10.15 -54.80 37.70
C GLU A 231 11.53 -55.11 38.29
N GLU A 232 12.38 -54.09 38.44
CA GLU A 232 13.67 -54.21 39.12
C GLU A 232 13.52 -54.57 40.61
N GLN A 233 12.56 -53.96 41.32
CA GLN A 233 12.25 -54.33 42.70
C GLN A 233 11.76 -55.78 42.82
N LYS A 234 10.89 -56.25 41.94
CA LYS A 234 10.46 -57.66 41.91
C LYS A 234 11.65 -58.60 41.67
N ARG A 235 12.55 -58.24 40.77
CA ARG A 235 13.76 -59.03 40.49
C ARG A 235 14.72 -59.08 41.69
N LEU A 236 14.88 -57.97 42.40
CA LEU A 236 15.66 -57.91 43.63
C LEU A 236 15.03 -58.71 44.77
N GLU A 237 13.69 -58.69 44.90
CA GLU A 237 12.97 -59.49 45.90
C GLU A 237 13.07 -61.00 45.60
N GLU A 238 12.99 -61.39 44.32
CA GLU A 238 13.18 -62.79 43.91
C GLU A 238 14.61 -63.27 44.20
N LEU A 239 15.62 -62.44 43.96
CA LEU A 239 17.01 -62.73 44.32
C LEU A 239 17.20 -62.86 45.83
N LYS A 240 16.55 -62.01 46.64
CA LYS A 240 16.58 -62.12 48.11
C LYS A 240 15.92 -63.40 48.60
N LYS A 241 14.76 -63.79 48.05
CA LYS A 241 14.09 -65.05 48.40
C LYS A 241 14.95 -66.27 48.07
N LYS A 242 15.62 -66.27 46.91
CA LYS A 242 16.57 -67.34 46.54
C LYS A 242 17.76 -67.39 47.49
N ALA A 243 18.32 -66.25 47.87
CA ALA A 243 19.43 -66.20 48.84
C ALA A 243 19.02 -66.64 50.25
N GLU A 244 17.81 -66.31 50.69
CA GLU A 244 17.27 -66.72 51.99
C GLU A 244 16.97 -68.22 52.04
N GLU A 245 16.45 -68.80 50.96
CA GLU A 245 16.23 -70.24 50.83
C GLU A 245 17.56 -71.02 50.83
N GLU A 246 18.59 -70.53 50.14
CA GLU A 246 19.93 -71.11 50.15
C GLU A 246 20.59 -71.01 51.54
N ALA A 247 20.40 -69.90 52.26
CA ALA A 247 20.88 -69.74 53.62
C ALA A 247 20.17 -70.66 54.62
N ARG A 248 18.86 -70.87 54.46
CA ARG A 248 18.08 -71.81 55.28
C ARG A 248 18.55 -73.26 55.08
N LEU A 249 18.79 -73.66 53.84
CA LEU A 249 19.29 -75.01 53.51
C LEU A 249 20.70 -75.24 54.10
N LYS A 250 21.57 -74.24 54.04
CA LYS A 250 22.92 -74.30 54.67
C LYS A 250 22.84 -74.39 56.19
N ALA A 251 21.94 -73.64 56.84
CA ALA A 251 21.74 -73.68 58.28
C ALA A 251 21.17 -75.04 58.77
N GLU A 252 20.28 -75.64 57.99
CA GLU A 252 19.71 -76.97 58.27
C GLU A 252 20.76 -78.09 58.14
N GLU A 253 21.64 -77.98 57.14
CA GLU A 253 22.75 -78.93 56.95
C GLU A 253 23.81 -78.82 58.06
N GLU A 254 24.11 -77.61 58.53
CA GLU A 254 25.07 -77.36 59.61
C GLU A 254 24.52 -77.84 60.98
N ALA A 255 23.23 -77.65 61.23
CA ALA A 255 22.56 -78.19 62.41
C ALA A 255 22.58 -79.73 62.44
N ARG A 256 22.37 -80.37 61.27
CA ARG A 256 22.44 -81.83 61.13
C ARG A 256 23.84 -82.39 61.40
N LYS A 257 24.89 -81.71 60.91
CA LYS A 257 26.30 -82.08 61.19
C LYS A 257 26.68 -81.93 62.66
N LYS A 258 26.13 -80.92 63.36
CA LYS A 258 26.38 -80.70 64.80
C LYS A 258 25.72 -81.76 65.68
N GLU A 259 24.58 -82.30 65.27
CA GLU A 259 23.91 -83.41 65.97
C GLU A 259 24.65 -84.75 65.77
N GLU A 260 25.19 -84.98 64.57
CA GLU A 260 25.94 -86.20 64.24
C GLU A 260 27.29 -86.29 64.97
N LEU A 261 27.98 -85.15 65.14
CA LEU A 261 29.21 -85.05 65.94
C LEU A 261 28.97 -85.31 67.44
N ARG A 262 27.82 -84.89 68.00
CA ARG A 262 27.47 -85.15 69.40
C ARG A 262 27.25 -86.64 69.69
N LYS A 263 26.68 -87.39 68.73
CA LYS A 263 26.47 -88.85 68.85
C LYS A 263 27.78 -89.64 68.76
N GLN A 264 28.76 -89.17 67.98
CA GLN A 264 30.07 -89.82 67.86
C GLN A 264 30.98 -89.63 69.09
N GLU A 265 30.85 -88.53 69.83
CA GLU A 265 31.63 -88.27 71.03
C GLU A 265 31.15 -89.10 72.24
N GLU A 266 29.84 -89.33 72.35
CA GLU A 266 29.21 -90.14 73.41
C GLU A 266 29.55 -91.64 73.29
N GLU A 267 29.73 -92.14 72.05
CA GLU A 267 30.14 -93.53 71.79
C GLU A 267 31.63 -93.78 72.04
N ARG A 268 32.49 -92.78 71.82
CA ARG A 268 33.94 -92.88 72.12
C ARG A 268 34.24 -92.93 73.61
N LEU A 269 33.48 -92.22 74.44
CA LEU A 269 33.69 -92.21 75.89
C LEU A 269 33.34 -93.56 76.54
N ARG A 270 32.36 -94.29 75.98
CA ARG A 270 32.00 -95.66 76.43
C ARG A 270 33.07 -96.70 76.11
N LYS A 271 33.71 -96.62 74.94
CA LYS A 271 34.71 -97.61 74.49
C LYS A 271 36.07 -97.49 75.19
N GLU A 272 36.39 -96.34 75.79
CA GLU A 272 37.66 -96.13 76.52
C GLU A 272 37.61 -96.69 77.96
N GLN A 273 36.44 -96.69 78.63
CA GLN A 273 36.30 -97.18 80.01
C GLN A 273 36.25 -98.71 80.14
N GLU A 274 35.92 -99.43 79.07
CA GLU A 274 35.82 -100.90 79.10
C GLU A 274 37.16 -101.60 78.80
N ARG A 275 38.10 -100.88 78.17
CA ARG A 275 39.43 -101.39 77.78
C ARG A 275 40.41 -101.53 78.95
N ILE A 276 40.24 -100.77 80.05
CA ILE A 276 41.14 -100.80 81.21
C ILE A 276 40.81 -101.94 82.20
N ARG A 277 39.66 -102.61 82.06
CA ARG A 277 39.19 -103.61 83.05
C ARG A 277 39.43 -105.06 82.68
N GLN A 278 39.89 -105.36 81.46
CA GLN A 278 39.97 -106.75 80.95
C GLN A 278 41.37 -107.27 80.60
N GLU A 279 42.44 -106.51 80.87
CA GLU A 279 43.79 -106.89 80.41
C GLU A 279 44.71 -107.54 81.46
N GLU A 280 44.24 -107.81 82.70
CA GLU A 280 45.13 -108.31 83.77
C GLU A 280 44.79 -109.68 84.37
N GLU A 281 43.88 -110.48 83.81
CA GLU A 281 43.65 -111.82 84.35
C GLU A 281 43.40 -112.87 83.27
N ALA A 282 44.31 -113.85 83.21
CA ALA A 282 44.31 -115.07 82.37
C ALA A 282 44.89 -114.90 80.95
N LYS A 283 46.19 -114.58 80.84
CA LYS A 283 47.29 -115.55 80.63
C LYS A 283 47.08 -116.61 79.53
N ARG A 284 48.02 -116.60 78.59
CA ARG A 284 48.90 -117.73 78.25
C ARG A 284 48.40 -119.10 78.71
N LYS A 285 47.92 -119.92 77.78
CA LYS A 285 48.34 -121.32 77.62
C LYS A 285 47.79 -121.92 76.32
N ALA A 286 48.74 -122.43 75.52
CA ALA A 286 48.63 -123.52 74.54
C ALA A 286 47.71 -123.27 73.33
N ALA A 287 48.24 -123.23 72.10
CA ALA A 287 48.59 -124.41 71.28
C ALA A 287 47.32 -125.25 71.04
N GLU A 288 46.87 -125.55 69.84
CA GLU A 288 47.50 -125.80 68.55
C GLU A 288 46.32 -126.11 67.61
N GLU A 289 46.54 -125.94 66.32
CA GLU A 289 45.83 -126.63 65.23
C GLU A 289 44.29 -126.71 65.17
N ALA A 290 43.84 -126.13 64.05
CA ALA A 290 43.06 -126.84 63.03
C ALA A 290 41.55 -127.02 63.24
N ARG A 291 40.86 -126.08 62.60
CA ARG A 291 40.16 -126.30 61.32
C ARG A 291 38.67 -126.67 61.39
N LEU A 292 37.94 -125.90 60.56
CA LEU A 292 36.58 -126.04 60.05
C LEU A 292 35.48 -125.68 61.04
N LYS A 293 34.77 -124.57 60.78
CA LYS A 293 33.67 -124.50 59.81
C LYS A 293 32.59 -125.51 60.16
N GLU A 294 31.58 -125.01 60.81
CA GLU A 294 30.16 -125.31 60.63
C GLU A 294 29.52 -124.22 61.49
N GLU A 295 28.72 -123.29 60.98
CA GLU A 295 27.32 -123.51 60.65
C GLU A 295 26.83 -122.12 60.19
N GLU A 296 26.83 -121.81 58.90
CA GLU A 296 25.70 -121.99 57.99
C GLU A 296 24.31 -121.72 58.57
N ARG A 297 23.55 -120.90 57.81
CA ARG A 297 22.10 -120.70 57.82
C ARG A 297 21.49 -119.87 58.95
N LEU A 298 21.19 -118.63 58.58
CA LEU A 298 19.85 -118.21 58.14
C LEU A 298 20.06 -117.07 57.11
N ARG A 299 19.63 -117.22 55.85
CA ARG A 299 18.34 -116.69 55.35
C ARG A 299 18.18 -115.20 55.74
N LYS A 300 18.15 -114.23 54.84
CA LYS A 300 17.40 -114.15 53.59
C LYS A 300 17.82 -112.86 52.89
N GLU A 301 18.10 -112.98 51.60
CA GLU A 301 18.07 -111.89 50.64
C GLU A 301 16.58 -111.68 50.27
N ALA A 302 16.04 -110.51 50.63
CA ALA A 302 14.80 -109.94 50.12
C ALA A 302 15.24 -108.81 49.18
N GLU A 303 14.99 -108.95 47.88
CA GLU A 303 13.79 -108.38 47.23
C GLU A 303 14.05 -106.91 46.85
N GLU A 304 14.02 -106.45 45.60
CA GLU A 304 13.73 -107.09 44.32
C GLU A 304 14.30 -106.26 43.17
N ARG A 305 14.43 -106.93 42.02
CA ARG A 305 15.01 -106.45 40.77
C ARG A 305 14.17 -105.40 40.05
N ARG A 306 14.92 -104.53 39.37
CA ARG A 306 14.58 -103.77 38.17
C ARG A 306 13.93 -104.61 37.04
N LEU A 307 12.96 -103.94 36.39
CA LEU A 307 12.60 -103.97 34.96
C LEU A 307 12.00 -105.26 34.38
N ALA A 308 10.67 -105.27 34.24
CA ALA A 308 9.96 -105.74 33.03
C ALA A 308 8.45 -105.43 33.12
N GLU A 309 7.98 -104.49 32.30
CA GLU A 309 6.66 -104.50 31.67
C GLU A 309 7.03 -104.41 30.17
N GLU A 310 6.67 -105.32 29.28
CA GLU A 310 5.34 -105.82 29.06
C GLU A 310 5.37 -107.10 28.18
N LYS A 311 4.65 -108.12 28.65
CA LYS A 311 3.94 -109.20 27.91
C LYS A 311 4.70 -110.07 26.91
N ALA A 312 4.84 -111.35 27.26
CA ALA A 312 3.88 -112.38 26.79
C ALA A 312 4.13 -113.76 27.44
N LYS A 313 3.11 -114.24 28.18
CA LYS A 313 2.64 -115.63 28.38
C LYS A 313 3.69 -116.71 28.74
N LEU A 314 3.76 -117.12 30.01
CA LEU A 314 2.95 -118.17 30.67
C LEU A 314 3.35 -119.60 30.25
N GLU A 315 3.68 -120.39 31.28
CA GLU A 315 3.83 -121.86 31.33
C GLU A 315 5.07 -122.41 30.60
N GLU A 316 5.90 -123.27 31.19
CA GLU A 316 5.51 -124.47 31.92
C GLU A 316 6.72 -125.00 32.70
N GLN A 317 6.53 -125.09 34.02
CA GLN A 317 7.05 -126.10 34.94
C GLN A 317 8.48 -126.68 34.84
N LYS A 318 9.11 -126.59 36.03
CA LYS A 318 9.77 -127.69 36.78
C LYS A 318 11.19 -128.07 36.36
N ARG A 319 12.14 -127.79 37.26
CA ARG A 319 12.64 -128.68 38.36
C ARG A 319 13.59 -129.72 37.79
N LEU A 320 14.87 -129.57 38.05
CA LEU A 320 15.62 -130.21 39.15
C LEU A 320 16.53 -131.25 38.50
N GLU A 321 17.83 -131.04 38.59
CA GLU A 321 18.66 -131.59 39.67
C GLU A 321 19.32 -132.87 39.15
N GLU A 322 20.43 -133.20 39.79
CA GLU A 322 21.34 -134.29 39.46
C GLU A 322 22.33 -133.98 38.33
N GLN A 323 23.63 -134.10 38.52
CA GLN A 323 24.36 -134.66 39.64
C GLN A 323 25.79 -134.13 39.57
N ARG A 324 26.19 -133.52 40.68
CA ARG A 324 27.44 -133.80 41.39
C ARG A 324 28.66 -134.23 40.58
N LYS A 325 29.68 -133.40 40.78
CA LYS A 325 30.99 -133.78 41.36
C LYS A 325 31.80 -134.82 40.58
N LYS A 326 33.01 -134.40 40.26
CA LYS A 326 34.22 -134.67 41.06
C LYS A 326 35.32 -133.75 40.50
N ALA A 327 35.95 -132.96 41.37
CA ALA A 327 37.34 -133.23 41.79
C ALA A 327 38.27 -133.10 40.58
N GLU A 328 39.25 -132.22 40.50
CA GLU A 328 40.14 -131.65 41.51
C GLU A 328 41.19 -130.95 40.63
N GLU A 329 41.41 -129.68 40.86
CA GLU A 329 42.76 -129.20 41.18
C GLU A 329 43.85 -129.74 40.23
N GLU A 330 43.99 -129.10 39.08
CA GLU A 330 45.31 -128.88 38.53
C GLU A 330 45.28 -127.64 37.62
N ALA A 331 46.36 -126.88 37.60
CA ALA A 331 46.56 -125.66 36.81
C ALA A 331 46.00 -124.34 37.37
N ARG A 332 46.09 -124.16 38.69
CA ARG A 332 46.41 -122.87 39.32
C ARG A 332 47.80 -122.41 38.88
N LEU A 333 47.97 -121.94 37.63
CA LEU A 333 49.24 -121.35 37.14
C LEU A 333 49.08 -120.36 35.96
N LYS A 334 47.88 -119.82 35.69
CA LYS A 334 47.67 -118.73 34.68
C LYS A 334 46.93 -117.49 35.18
N ALA A 335 46.50 -117.45 36.45
CA ALA A 335 45.66 -116.36 36.97
C ALA A 335 46.46 -115.20 37.63
N GLU A 336 47.77 -115.32 37.80
CA GLU A 336 48.60 -114.30 38.46
C GLU A 336 49.15 -113.24 37.49
N GLU A 337 49.20 -113.53 36.19
CA GLU A 337 49.78 -112.60 35.19
C GLU A 337 48.75 -111.62 34.59
N GLU A 338 47.45 -111.95 34.59
CA GLU A 338 46.41 -111.09 33.98
C GLU A 338 45.85 -110.04 34.97
N ALA A 339 45.98 -110.28 36.27
CA ALA A 339 45.60 -109.31 37.31
C ALA A 339 46.55 -108.10 37.35
N ARG A 340 47.83 -108.28 36.99
CA ARG A 340 48.84 -107.20 37.01
C ARG A 340 48.66 -106.18 35.87
N LYS A 341 48.19 -106.61 34.68
CA LYS A 341 47.92 -105.73 33.53
C LYS A 341 46.64 -104.89 33.68
N LYS A 342 45.64 -105.36 34.44
CA LYS A 342 44.38 -104.65 34.64
C LYS A 342 44.46 -103.56 35.73
N GLU A 343 45.43 -103.67 36.64
CA GLU A 343 45.71 -102.62 37.64
C GLU A 343 46.55 -101.47 37.07
N GLU A 344 47.48 -101.77 36.16
CA GLU A 344 48.34 -100.76 35.52
C GLU A 344 47.57 -99.88 34.51
N LEU A 345 46.63 -100.46 33.74
CA LEU A 345 45.72 -99.72 32.86
C LEU A 345 44.76 -98.81 33.62
N ARG A 346 44.31 -99.22 34.81
CA ARG A 346 43.35 -98.47 35.62
C ARG A 346 44.00 -97.25 36.30
N LYS A 347 45.29 -97.34 36.66
CA LYS A 347 46.09 -96.20 37.16
C LYS A 347 46.39 -95.18 36.05
N GLN A 348 46.69 -95.62 34.83
CA GLN A 348 46.91 -94.73 33.69
C GLN A 348 45.64 -94.01 33.22
N GLU A 349 44.47 -94.67 33.32
CA GLU A 349 43.19 -94.05 32.96
C GLU A 349 42.71 -93.03 34.01
N GLU A 350 42.93 -93.31 35.31
CA GLU A 350 42.61 -92.37 36.39
C GLU A 350 43.51 -91.12 36.38
N GLU A 351 44.79 -91.28 36.03
CA GLU A 351 45.73 -90.16 35.89
C GLU A 351 45.42 -89.30 34.65
N ARG A 352 45.03 -89.92 33.52
CA ARG A 352 44.51 -89.19 32.36
C ARG A 352 43.23 -88.43 32.65
N LEU A 353 42.29 -89.02 33.40
CA LEU A 353 41.02 -88.36 33.72
C LEU A 353 41.23 -87.14 34.64
N LYS A 354 42.19 -87.23 35.58
CA LYS A 354 42.61 -86.09 36.42
C LYS A 354 43.30 -85.00 35.60
N GLN A 355 44.22 -85.36 34.69
CA GLN A 355 44.86 -84.38 33.80
C GLN A 355 43.87 -83.71 32.83
N GLU A 356 42.88 -84.46 32.31
CA GLU A 356 41.81 -83.92 31.46
C GLU A 356 40.91 -82.96 32.25
N GLN A 357 40.50 -83.31 33.47
CA GLN A 357 39.69 -82.44 34.34
C GLN A 357 40.45 -81.19 34.78
N GLU A 358 41.73 -81.30 35.13
CA GLU A 358 42.60 -80.16 35.46
C GLU A 358 42.72 -79.21 34.26
N ARG A 359 42.91 -79.75 33.05
CA ARG A 359 43.01 -78.98 31.80
C ARG A 359 41.71 -78.27 31.45
N VAL A 360 40.56 -78.94 31.58
CA VAL A 360 39.24 -78.33 31.34
C VAL A 360 38.97 -77.22 32.35
N ARG A 361 39.33 -77.41 33.62
CA ARG A 361 39.15 -76.40 34.67
C ARG A 361 40.05 -75.17 34.45
N GLN A 362 41.30 -75.38 34.03
CA GLN A 362 42.20 -74.29 33.66
C GLN A 362 41.75 -73.56 32.39
N GLU A 363 41.20 -74.26 31.39
CA GLU A 363 40.66 -73.65 30.17
C GLU A 363 39.38 -72.83 30.46
N GLU A 364 38.52 -73.32 31.34
CA GLU A 364 37.28 -72.63 31.72
C GLU A 364 37.56 -71.40 32.60
N GLU A 365 38.54 -71.48 33.52
CA GLU A 365 38.99 -70.33 34.31
C GLU A 365 39.70 -69.29 33.44
N ALA A 366 40.51 -69.72 32.47
CA ALA A 366 41.13 -68.82 31.48
C ALA A 366 40.08 -68.13 30.60
N LYS A 367 39.05 -68.84 30.15
CA LYS A 367 37.93 -68.25 29.39
C LYS A 367 37.11 -67.27 30.24
N ARG A 368 36.90 -67.55 31.52
CA ARG A 368 36.20 -66.64 32.44
C ARG A 368 36.98 -65.34 32.68
N LYS A 369 38.28 -65.44 32.93
CA LYS A 369 39.16 -64.27 33.09
C LYS A 369 39.24 -63.45 31.79
N ALA A 370 39.36 -64.11 30.64
CA ALA A 370 39.34 -63.42 29.34
C ALA A 370 38.00 -62.74 29.04
N ALA A 371 36.87 -63.36 29.39
CA ALA A 371 35.54 -62.77 29.21
C ALA A 371 35.28 -61.59 30.17
N GLU A 372 35.75 -61.67 31.41
CA GLU A 372 35.65 -60.58 32.39
C GLU A 372 36.53 -59.39 32.03
N GLU A 373 37.77 -59.64 31.59
CA GLU A 373 38.67 -58.61 31.07
C GLU A 373 38.13 -57.95 29.80
N ALA A 374 37.52 -58.72 28.90
CA ALA A 374 36.85 -58.19 27.71
C ALA A 374 35.64 -57.32 28.08
N ARG A 375 34.84 -57.72 29.09
CA ARG A 375 33.69 -56.94 29.56
C ARG A 375 34.11 -55.62 30.20
N LEU A 376 35.16 -55.63 31.03
CA LEU A 376 35.70 -54.41 31.65
C LEU A 376 36.28 -53.45 30.61
N LYS A 377 37.00 -53.97 29.61
CA LYS A 377 37.52 -53.16 28.48
C LYS A 377 36.37 -52.55 27.66
N GLU A 378 35.30 -53.29 27.43
CA GLU A 378 34.13 -52.78 26.71
C GLU A 378 33.36 -51.73 27.52
N GLU A 379 33.17 -51.94 28.82
CA GLU A 379 32.52 -50.96 29.70
C GLU A 379 33.35 -49.67 29.83
N GLU A 380 34.67 -49.79 29.92
CA GLU A 380 35.59 -48.64 29.89
C GLU A 380 35.54 -47.90 28.55
N ARG A 381 35.44 -48.63 27.43
CA ARG A 381 35.28 -48.06 26.09
C ARG A 381 33.97 -47.28 25.95
N ILE A 382 32.85 -47.87 26.39
CA ILE A 382 31.53 -47.23 26.39
C ILE A 382 31.54 -45.96 27.26
N ARG A 383 32.18 -46.01 28.44
CA ARG A 383 32.30 -44.85 29.33
C ARG A 383 33.14 -43.74 28.70
N LYS A 384 34.28 -44.06 28.11
CA LYS A 384 35.14 -43.10 27.41
C LYS A 384 34.45 -42.50 26.18
N GLU A 385 33.68 -43.30 25.45
CA GLU A 385 32.90 -42.85 24.30
C GLU A 385 31.75 -41.92 24.72
N ALA A 386 31.03 -42.24 25.80
CA ALA A 386 29.98 -41.37 26.35
C ALA A 386 30.54 -40.05 26.90
N GLU A 387 31.70 -40.08 27.57
CA GLU A 387 32.38 -38.88 28.06
C GLU A 387 32.89 -38.00 26.91
N ALA A 388 33.46 -38.61 25.86
CA ALA A 388 33.88 -37.92 24.65
C ALA A 388 32.69 -37.29 23.90
N GLN A 389 31.56 -37.98 23.82
CA GLN A 389 30.33 -37.44 23.22
C GLN A 389 29.79 -36.25 24.01
N ARG A 390 29.74 -36.34 25.35
CA ARG A 390 29.29 -35.23 26.20
C ARG A 390 30.19 -33.99 26.06
N LEU A 391 31.51 -34.19 26.02
CA LEU A 391 32.47 -33.10 25.81
C LEU A 391 32.35 -32.48 24.41
N ALA A 392 32.12 -33.30 23.39
CA ALA A 392 31.88 -32.82 22.01
C ALA A 392 30.56 -32.04 21.89
N GLU A 393 29.51 -32.47 22.60
CA GLU A 393 28.22 -31.78 22.64
C GLU A 393 28.32 -30.44 23.41
N GLU A 394 29.01 -30.41 24.55
CA GLU A 394 29.25 -29.18 25.29
C GLU A 394 30.10 -28.18 24.49
N ALA A 395 31.12 -28.64 23.77
CA ALA A 395 31.92 -27.82 22.88
C ALA A 395 31.10 -27.27 21.70
N LYS A 396 30.23 -28.08 21.09
CA LYS A 396 29.28 -27.62 20.06
C LYS A 396 28.31 -26.58 20.59
N ARG A 397 27.78 -26.77 21.79
CA ARG A 397 26.82 -25.84 22.40
C ARG A 397 27.47 -24.48 22.72
N LYS A 398 28.71 -24.50 23.23
CA LYS A 398 29.51 -23.28 23.43
C LYS A 398 29.83 -22.56 22.12
N ALA A 399 30.22 -23.30 21.09
CA ALA A 399 30.47 -22.73 19.77
C ALA A 399 29.20 -22.15 19.12
N GLU A 400 28.04 -22.80 19.29
CA GLU A 400 26.75 -22.30 18.80
C GLU A 400 26.29 -21.05 19.57
N GLU A 401 26.49 -21.00 20.89
CA GLU A 401 26.18 -19.83 21.72
C GLU A 401 27.07 -18.63 21.37
N GLU A 402 28.37 -18.87 21.17
CA GLU A 402 29.32 -17.84 20.73
C GLU A 402 29.01 -17.35 19.31
N ALA A 403 28.64 -18.25 18.39
CA ALA A 403 28.20 -17.87 17.06
C ALA A 403 26.91 -17.03 17.07
N LYS A 404 25.92 -17.39 17.91
CA LYS A 404 24.69 -16.60 18.10
C LYS A 404 24.98 -15.23 18.70
N LEU A 405 25.93 -15.13 19.63
CA LEU A 405 26.33 -13.85 20.23
C LEU A 405 27.01 -12.94 19.20
N GLN A 406 27.92 -13.50 18.38
CA GLN A 406 28.57 -12.75 17.30
C GLN A 406 27.58 -12.31 16.22
N GLU A 407 26.60 -13.16 15.88
CA GLU A 407 25.56 -12.81 14.93
C GLU A 407 24.64 -11.71 15.47
N ALA A 408 24.25 -11.78 16.75
CA ALA A 408 23.47 -10.74 17.41
C ALA A 408 24.24 -9.40 17.48
N GLU A 409 25.54 -9.43 17.77
CA GLU A 409 26.38 -8.23 17.79
C GLU A 409 26.53 -7.62 16.39
N ARG A 410 26.69 -8.45 15.36
CA ARG A 410 26.74 -8.00 13.96
C ARG A 410 25.42 -7.36 13.53
N LEU A 411 24.28 -7.97 13.86
CA LEU A 411 22.96 -7.42 13.57
C LEU A 411 22.72 -6.10 14.30
N LYS A 412 23.22 -5.97 15.53
CA LYS A 412 23.12 -4.71 16.30
C LYS A 412 23.96 -3.60 15.65
N LYS A 413 25.20 -3.89 15.24
CA LYS A 413 26.06 -2.94 14.51
C LYS A 413 25.46 -2.54 13.17
N GLU A 414 24.92 -3.49 12.41
CA GLU A 414 24.26 -3.21 11.13
C GLU A 414 23.00 -2.36 11.31
N ALA A 415 22.20 -2.62 12.35
CA ALA A 415 21.03 -1.81 12.68
C ALA A 415 21.42 -0.38 13.10
N GLU A 416 22.50 -0.22 13.86
CA GLU A 416 23.03 1.08 14.26
C GLU A 416 23.56 1.88 13.07
N GLU A 417 24.34 1.25 12.17
CA GLU A 417 24.80 1.88 10.93
C GLU A 417 23.64 2.29 10.02
N ARG A 418 22.62 1.44 9.87
CA ARG A 418 21.41 1.78 9.11
C ARG A 418 20.66 2.95 9.74
N ALA A 419 20.52 3.00 11.06
CA ALA A 419 19.87 4.11 11.75
C ALA A 419 20.65 5.43 11.58
N ILE A 420 21.98 5.38 11.61
CA ILE A 420 22.84 6.55 11.36
C ILE A 420 22.71 7.01 9.91
N ALA A 421 22.70 6.07 8.94
CA ALA A 421 22.53 6.39 7.52
C ALA A 421 21.16 7.01 7.23
N GLU A 422 20.09 6.47 7.82
CA GLU A 422 18.73 6.98 7.70
C GLU A 422 18.58 8.37 8.34
N ALA A 423 19.19 8.58 9.51
CA ALA A 423 19.20 9.88 10.18
C ALA A 423 19.92 10.95 9.33
N LYS A 424 21.08 10.62 8.75
CA LYS A 424 21.81 11.53 7.84
C LYS A 424 21.00 11.86 6.59
N LEU A 425 20.39 10.86 5.96
CA LEU A 425 19.53 11.07 4.78
C LEU A 425 18.32 11.95 5.11
N ARG A 426 17.72 11.77 6.29
CA ARG A 426 16.60 12.60 6.75
C ARG A 426 17.04 14.05 6.99
N GLU A 427 18.21 14.26 7.58
CA GLU A 427 18.75 15.61 7.79
C GLU A 427 19.05 16.31 6.44
N GLU A 428 19.64 15.59 5.48
CA GLU A 428 19.92 16.11 4.15
C GLU A 428 18.63 16.45 3.37
N ARG A 429 17.60 15.61 3.47
CA ARG A 429 16.27 15.90 2.89
C ARG A 429 15.63 17.14 3.51
N LEU A 430 15.72 17.31 4.83
CA LEU A 430 15.21 18.50 5.52
C LEU A 430 15.95 19.78 5.08
N LYS A 431 17.27 19.72 4.91
CA LYS A 431 18.06 20.85 4.39
C LYS A 431 17.66 21.18 2.95
N ALA A 432 17.52 20.18 2.09
CA ALA A 432 17.10 20.38 0.70
C ALA A 432 15.67 20.95 0.60
N GLU A 433 14.75 20.52 1.47
CA GLU A 433 13.39 21.05 1.53
C GLU A 433 13.36 22.50 2.03
N GLN A 434 14.14 22.82 3.07
CA GLN A 434 14.28 24.20 3.55
C GLN A 434 14.89 25.12 2.49
N GLU A 435 15.86 24.65 1.73
CA GLU A 435 16.47 25.43 0.65
C GLU A 435 15.52 25.68 -0.51
N LYS A 436 14.73 24.66 -0.92
CA LYS A 436 13.65 24.83 -1.90
C LYS A 436 12.59 25.83 -1.43
N ALA A 437 12.17 25.73 -0.17
CA ALA A 437 11.20 26.67 0.41
C ALA A 437 11.74 28.11 0.43
N ARG A 438 13.03 28.31 0.71
CA ARG A 438 13.68 29.63 0.61
C ARG A 438 13.71 30.15 -0.82
N GLN A 439 14.10 29.31 -1.80
CA GLN A 439 14.13 29.70 -3.22
C GLN A 439 12.74 30.05 -3.75
N GLU A 440 11.71 29.29 -3.36
CA GLU A 440 10.33 29.57 -3.75
C GLU A 440 9.80 30.86 -3.11
N ALA A 441 10.09 31.09 -1.82
CA ALA A 441 9.74 32.34 -1.15
C ALA A 441 10.45 33.55 -1.77
N GLU A 442 11.71 33.40 -2.19
CA GLU A 442 12.44 34.47 -2.89
C GLU A 442 11.86 34.73 -4.28
N ARG A 443 11.50 33.68 -5.03
CA ARG A 443 10.84 33.81 -6.34
C ARG A 443 9.51 34.55 -6.22
N LEU A 444 8.66 34.18 -5.26
CA LEU A 444 7.37 34.84 -5.02
C LEU A 444 7.54 36.33 -4.67
N LYS A 445 8.55 36.68 -3.86
CA LYS A 445 8.85 38.09 -3.57
C LYS A 445 9.27 38.88 -4.80
N ARG A 446 10.09 38.27 -5.69
CA ARG A 446 10.50 38.92 -6.95
C ARG A 446 9.31 39.10 -7.90
N GLU A 447 8.46 38.09 -8.04
CA GLU A 447 7.24 38.18 -8.86
C GLU A 447 6.27 39.25 -8.34
N GLU A 448 6.10 39.36 -7.01
CA GLU A 448 5.27 40.40 -6.40
C GLU A 448 5.84 41.81 -6.63
N GLU A 449 7.16 41.98 -6.50
CA GLU A 449 7.83 43.25 -6.76
C GLU A 449 7.72 43.65 -8.24
N GLU A 450 7.90 42.71 -9.17
CA GLU A 450 7.69 42.95 -10.60
C GLU A 450 6.24 43.32 -10.92
N ARG A 451 5.27 42.66 -10.31
CA ARG A 451 3.85 43.00 -10.48
C ARG A 451 3.55 44.40 -9.97
N ARG A 452 4.11 44.79 -8.81
CA ARG A 452 3.94 46.14 -8.27
C ARG A 452 4.54 47.19 -9.19
N ARG A 453 5.75 46.95 -9.72
CA ARG A 453 6.39 47.84 -10.71
C ARG A 453 5.59 47.95 -12.00
N ALA A 454 5.02 46.85 -12.50
CA ALA A 454 4.17 46.84 -13.69
C ALA A 454 2.85 47.59 -13.46
N GLU A 455 2.21 47.43 -12.30
CA GLU A 455 1.01 48.18 -11.90
C GLU A 455 1.30 49.69 -11.78
N GLU A 456 2.43 50.08 -11.17
CA GLU A 456 2.90 51.46 -11.08
C GLU A 456 3.16 52.07 -12.47
N GLN A 457 3.86 51.36 -13.37
CA GLN A 457 4.09 51.81 -14.74
C GLN A 457 2.78 51.97 -15.53
N LYS A 458 1.84 51.03 -15.38
CA LYS A 458 0.52 51.12 -16.03
C LYS A 458 -0.27 52.33 -15.54
N LYS A 459 -0.20 52.63 -14.24
CA LYS A 459 -0.83 53.83 -13.67
C LYS A 459 -0.22 55.11 -14.23
N LEU A 460 1.11 55.17 -14.34
CA LEU A 460 1.82 56.33 -14.89
C LEU A 460 1.44 56.55 -16.37
N LEU A 461 1.40 55.47 -17.16
CA LEU A 461 1.06 55.53 -18.58
C LEU A 461 -0.40 55.95 -18.81
N LEU A 462 -1.31 55.51 -17.95
CA LEU A 462 -2.71 55.95 -17.98
C LEU A 462 -2.85 57.43 -17.60
N GLU A 463 -2.08 57.91 -16.63
CA GLU A 463 -2.07 59.32 -16.25
C GLU A 463 -1.51 60.19 -17.39
N GLU A 464 -0.45 59.76 -18.05
CA GLU A 464 0.13 60.44 -19.21
C GLU A 464 -0.83 60.46 -20.40
N GLN A 465 -1.53 59.35 -20.68
CA GLN A 465 -2.60 59.31 -21.68
C GLN A 465 -3.71 60.30 -21.35
N ARG A 466 -4.19 60.33 -20.10
CA ARG A 466 -5.21 61.31 -19.68
C ARG A 466 -4.77 62.76 -19.88
N LYS A 467 -3.51 63.08 -19.59
CA LYS A 467 -2.95 64.43 -19.84
C LYS A 467 -2.92 64.74 -21.33
N ARG A 468 -2.46 63.82 -22.18
CA ARG A 468 -2.47 63.97 -23.64
C ARG A 468 -3.88 64.13 -24.22
N ASP A 469 -4.84 63.33 -23.76
CA ASP A 469 -6.22 63.39 -24.22
C ASP A 469 -6.89 64.71 -23.80
N ALA A 470 -6.61 65.19 -22.59
CA ALA A 470 -7.08 66.49 -22.12
C ALA A 470 -6.49 67.65 -22.95
N GLU A 471 -5.20 67.59 -23.25
CA GLU A 471 -4.51 68.58 -24.09
C GLU A 471 -5.04 68.58 -25.53
N LEU A 472 -5.23 67.40 -26.12
CA LEU A 472 -5.79 67.26 -27.47
C LEU A 472 -7.22 67.78 -27.54
N ARG A 473 -8.03 67.49 -26.52
CA ARG A 473 -9.39 68.02 -26.40
C ARG A 473 -9.39 69.54 -26.31
N LEU A 474 -8.50 70.11 -25.50
CA LEU A 474 -8.37 71.56 -25.36
C LEU A 474 -7.93 72.22 -26.68
N LYS A 475 -7.01 71.59 -27.42
CA LYS A 475 -6.59 72.04 -28.76
C LYS A 475 -7.71 71.97 -29.79
N LEU A 476 -8.52 70.90 -29.78
CA LEU A 476 -9.67 70.77 -30.68
C LEU A 476 -10.75 71.81 -30.38
N VAL A 477 -10.97 72.12 -29.10
CA VAL A 477 -11.86 73.20 -28.67
C VAL A 477 -11.32 74.55 -29.16
N ALA A 478 -10.01 74.81 -28.99
CA ALA A 478 -9.34 76.01 -29.51
C ALA A 478 -9.55 76.19 -31.01
N GLU A 479 -9.31 75.12 -31.78
CA GLU A 479 -9.43 75.12 -33.25
C GLU A 479 -10.86 75.42 -33.70
N LYS A 480 -11.85 74.71 -33.14
CA LYS A 480 -13.27 74.94 -33.45
C LYS A 480 -13.73 76.35 -33.09
N MET A 481 -13.26 76.89 -31.96
CA MET A 481 -13.59 78.25 -31.54
C MET A 481 -12.90 79.29 -32.42
N SER A 482 -11.64 79.07 -32.82
CA SER A 482 -10.90 80.00 -33.68
C SER A 482 -11.57 80.24 -35.04
N ALA A 483 -12.25 79.21 -35.58
CA ALA A 483 -13.03 79.31 -36.81
C ALA A 483 -14.27 80.21 -36.68
N GLN A 484 -14.70 80.52 -35.46
CA GLN A 484 -15.97 81.18 -35.17
C GLN A 484 -15.80 82.57 -34.51
N ILE A 485 -14.75 82.76 -33.70
CA ILE A 485 -14.47 84.02 -32.98
C ILE A 485 -13.09 84.61 -33.27
N GLY A 486 -12.28 84.00 -34.14
CA GLY A 486 -10.92 84.46 -34.44
C GLY A 486 -9.86 83.87 -33.49
N LYS A 487 -8.61 83.83 -33.95
CA LYS A 487 -7.52 83.07 -33.32
C LYS A 487 -7.08 83.63 -31.96
N GLU A 488 -6.94 84.95 -31.83
CA GLU A 488 -6.48 85.60 -30.58
C GLU A 488 -7.50 85.45 -29.44
N ASP A 489 -8.79 85.60 -29.73
CA ASP A 489 -9.86 85.42 -28.73
C ASP A 489 -10.02 83.94 -28.34
N ALA A 490 -9.84 83.01 -29.28
CA ALA A 490 -9.85 81.58 -29.00
C ALA A 490 -8.66 81.15 -28.12
N ASP A 491 -7.44 81.64 -28.41
CA ASP A 491 -6.24 81.34 -27.63
C ASP A 491 -6.35 81.90 -26.19
N GLN A 492 -6.95 83.08 -25.99
CA GLN A 492 -7.24 83.61 -24.65
C GLN A 492 -8.23 82.76 -23.86
N VAL A 493 -9.32 82.29 -24.49
CA VAL A 493 -10.31 81.42 -23.83
C VAL A 493 -9.71 80.06 -23.47
N VAL A 494 -8.85 79.51 -24.32
CA VAL A 494 -8.14 78.24 -24.10
C VAL A 494 -7.13 78.34 -22.96
N THR A 495 -6.43 79.47 -22.85
CA THR A 495 -5.52 79.75 -21.72
C THR A 495 -6.27 79.80 -20.39
N LEU A 496 -7.52 80.31 -20.38
CA LEU A 496 -8.41 80.29 -19.20
C LEU A 496 -8.93 78.89 -18.85
N LEU A 497 -8.78 77.91 -19.75
CA LEU A 497 -9.29 76.54 -19.63
C LEU A 497 -8.17 75.50 -19.35
N ALA A 498 -6.93 75.93 -19.10
CA ALA A 498 -5.83 75.05 -18.74
C ALA A 498 -6.02 74.45 -17.33
N ALA A 499 -5.93 73.12 -17.21
CA ALA A 499 -6.35 72.37 -16.02
C ALA A 499 -5.67 72.77 -14.70
N GLU A 500 -4.44 73.30 -14.74
CA GLU A 500 -3.67 73.65 -13.53
C GLU A 500 -4.05 74.99 -12.88
N ASP A 501 -4.75 75.88 -13.61
CA ASP A 501 -5.19 77.18 -13.09
C ASP A 501 -6.69 77.24 -12.76
N ILE A 502 -7.52 76.39 -13.38
CA ILE A 502 -8.97 76.40 -13.16
C ILE A 502 -9.34 76.01 -11.71
N ALA A 503 -8.65 75.01 -11.12
CA ALA A 503 -8.93 74.54 -9.76
C ALA A 503 -8.54 75.57 -8.67
N LYS A 504 -7.52 76.39 -8.93
CA LYS A 504 -7.10 77.49 -8.03
C LYS A 504 -7.95 78.76 -8.21
N ARG A 505 -8.52 78.97 -9.40
CA ARG A 505 -9.32 80.15 -9.73
C ARG A 505 -10.78 80.04 -9.27
N TYR A 506 -11.39 78.87 -9.41
CA TYR A 506 -12.79 78.63 -9.03
C TYR A 506 -12.88 77.77 -7.76
N THR A 507 -12.39 78.29 -6.64
CA THR A 507 -12.39 77.59 -5.34
C THR A 507 -13.76 77.52 -4.66
N ARG A 508 -14.72 78.34 -5.11
CA ARG A 508 -16.08 78.38 -4.58
C ARG A 508 -16.96 77.38 -5.30
N GLU A 509 -17.95 76.84 -4.60
CA GLU A 509 -18.90 75.87 -5.18
C GLU A 509 -19.58 76.43 -6.43
N ARG A 510 -19.85 77.74 -6.46
CA ARG A 510 -20.41 78.45 -7.61
C ARG A 510 -19.70 79.78 -7.81
N THR A 511 -19.40 80.10 -9.07
CA THR A 511 -18.87 81.40 -9.49
C THR A 511 -19.60 81.86 -10.75
N ASP A 512 -20.17 83.06 -10.75
CA ASP A 512 -20.80 83.67 -11.92
C ASP A 512 -19.91 84.81 -12.44
N GLU A 513 -19.54 84.78 -13.71
CA GLU A 513 -18.71 85.80 -14.36
C GLU A 513 -19.36 86.30 -15.65
N VAL A 514 -19.24 87.60 -15.91
CA VAL A 514 -19.73 88.23 -17.15
C VAL A 514 -18.56 88.85 -17.88
N ILE A 515 -18.35 88.42 -19.13
CA ILE A 515 -17.26 88.88 -19.98
C ILE A 515 -17.89 89.58 -21.18
N ARG A 516 -17.51 90.84 -21.40
CA ARG A 516 -18.06 91.67 -22.48
C ARG A 516 -17.02 91.82 -23.59
N TYR A 517 -17.37 91.36 -24.78
CA TYR A 517 -16.63 91.59 -26.01
C TYR A 517 -17.38 92.61 -26.88
N PRO A 518 -16.72 93.24 -27.87
CA PRO A 518 -17.34 94.30 -28.67
C PRO A 518 -18.69 93.92 -29.35
N ARG A 519 -18.92 92.64 -29.66
CA ARG A 519 -20.14 92.16 -30.34
C ARG A 519 -20.86 91.00 -29.64
N ILE A 520 -20.36 90.56 -28.48
CA ILE A 520 -20.85 89.38 -27.76
C ILE A 520 -20.74 89.61 -26.26
N ILE A 521 -21.74 89.20 -25.50
CA ILE A 521 -21.69 89.14 -24.04
C ILE A 521 -21.73 87.67 -23.62
N LEU A 522 -20.72 87.24 -22.86
CA LEU A 522 -20.69 85.92 -22.25
C LEU A 522 -21.10 86.04 -20.79
N THR A 523 -22.12 85.29 -20.39
CA THR A 523 -22.45 85.06 -18.97
C THR A 523 -22.11 83.62 -18.64
N ARG A 524 -21.16 83.40 -17.74
CA ARG A 524 -20.66 82.08 -17.39
C ARG A 524 -20.90 81.76 -15.92
N THR A 525 -21.54 80.63 -15.66
CA THR A 525 -21.75 80.04 -14.33
C THR A 525 -20.85 78.82 -14.20
N VAL A 526 -19.94 78.84 -13.23
CA VAL A 526 -18.97 77.77 -12.98
C VAL A 526 -19.33 77.08 -11.66
N PHE A 527 -19.47 75.75 -11.68
CA PHE A 527 -19.61 74.95 -10.47
C PHE A 527 -18.35 74.15 -10.18
N ASN A 528 -17.85 74.20 -8.94
CA ASN A 528 -16.78 73.33 -8.47
C ASN A 528 -17.32 72.40 -7.37
N ARG A 529 -17.65 71.16 -7.73
CA ARG A 529 -18.18 70.15 -6.81
C ARG A 529 -17.26 68.95 -6.81
N ASN A 530 -16.75 68.56 -5.64
CA ASN A 530 -15.82 67.43 -5.48
C ASN A 530 -14.59 67.51 -6.41
N ASN A 531 -13.97 68.69 -6.53
CA ASN A 531 -12.83 68.94 -7.43
C ASN A 531 -13.13 68.74 -8.92
N THR A 532 -14.41 68.63 -9.28
CA THR A 532 -14.90 68.55 -10.67
C THR A 532 -15.53 69.90 -11.02
N ILE A 533 -14.98 70.53 -12.06
CA ILE A 533 -15.38 71.88 -12.47
C ILE A 533 -16.22 71.80 -13.74
N THR A 534 -17.40 72.41 -13.70
CA THR A 534 -18.36 72.42 -14.80
C THR A 534 -18.69 73.86 -15.18
N PHE A 535 -18.60 74.16 -16.47
CA PHE A 535 -18.85 75.49 -17.02
C PHE A 535 -20.19 75.52 -17.72
N TYR A 536 -21.04 76.47 -17.37
CA TYR A 536 -22.24 76.82 -18.13
C TYR A 536 -22.05 78.20 -18.71
N THR A 537 -22.21 78.39 -20.02
CA THR A 537 -22.04 79.69 -20.67
C THR A 537 -23.27 80.04 -21.49
N ARG A 538 -23.85 81.21 -21.22
CA ARG A 538 -24.82 81.89 -22.09
C ARG A 538 -24.07 82.92 -22.95
N VAL A 539 -24.30 82.89 -24.25
CA VAL A 539 -23.67 83.74 -25.25
C VAL A 539 -24.75 84.61 -25.87
N ASP A 540 -24.75 85.91 -25.59
CA ASP A 540 -25.66 86.88 -26.19
C ASP A 540 -24.93 87.63 -27.32
N HIS A 541 -25.41 87.48 -28.56
CA HIS A 541 -24.86 88.19 -29.71
C HIS A 541 -25.58 89.52 -29.96
N GLU A 542 -24.85 90.51 -30.45
CA GLU A 542 -25.39 91.83 -30.82
C GLU A 542 -26.50 91.75 -31.90
N TYR A 543 -26.46 90.74 -32.78
CA TYR A 543 -27.48 90.49 -33.80
C TYR A 543 -28.69 89.68 -33.29
N GLY A 544 -28.80 89.45 -31.97
CA GLY A 544 -29.99 88.92 -31.31
C GLY A 544 -30.04 87.40 -31.10
N ALA A 545 -29.05 86.64 -31.57
CA ALA A 545 -28.96 85.20 -31.27
C ALA A 545 -28.43 84.96 -29.85
N VAL A 546 -28.98 83.95 -29.18
CA VAL A 546 -28.54 83.52 -27.85
C VAL A 546 -28.26 82.03 -27.86
N TYR A 547 -27.06 81.65 -27.41
CA TYR A 547 -26.65 80.25 -27.31
C TYR A 547 -26.32 79.87 -25.87
N TYR A 548 -26.50 78.60 -25.55
CA TYR A 548 -26.20 78.04 -24.23
C TYR A 548 -25.24 76.87 -24.39
N LEU A 549 -24.22 76.82 -23.54
CA LEU A 549 -23.17 75.81 -23.57
C LEU A 549 -22.94 75.21 -22.19
N LYS A 550 -22.61 73.92 -22.14
CA LYS A 550 -22.06 73.21 -20.99
C LYS A 550 -20.71 72.61 -21.37
N ASP A 551 -19.65 72.98 -20.66
CA ASP A 551 -18.27 72.57 -20.92
C ASP A 551 -17.85 72.74 -22.40
N GLY A 552 -18.37 73.78 -23.05
CA GLY A 552 -18.13 74.10 -24.46
C GLY A 552 -19.04 73.39 -25.47
N PHE A 553 -20.01 72.58 -25.05
CA PHE A 553 -20.99 71.92 -25.92
C PHE A 553 -22.35 72.62 -25.87
N PHE A 554 -23.00 72.79 -27.02
CA PHE A 554 -24.33 73.40 -27.08
C PHE A 554 -25.36 72.56 -26.31
N ILE A 555 -26.14 73.23 -25.47
CA ILE A 555 -27.26 72.67 -24.73
C ILE A 555 -28.51 73.53 -24.97
N SER A 556 -29.69 72.97 -24.69
CA SER A 556 -30.93 73.75 -24.80
C SER A 556 -31.01 74.82 -23.70
N LYS A 557 -31.84 75.85 -23.93
CA LYS A 557 -32.13 76.87 -22.93
C LYS A 557 -32.71 76.26 -21.65
N GLU A 558 -33.62 75.31 -21.80
CA GLU A 558 -34.29 74.62 -20.69
C GLU A 558 -33.28 73.84 -19.86
N GLN A 559 -32.36 73.14 -20.52
CA GLN A 559 -31.28 72.40 -19.85
C GLN A 559 -30.34 73.35 -19.10
N TYR A 560 -29.95 74.46 -19.72
CA TYR A 560 -29.11 75.48 -19.09
C TYR A 560 -29.78 76.03 -17.82
N LEU A 561 -31.06 76.40 -17.89
CA LEU A 561 -31.78 76.96 -16.74
C LEU A 561 -31.96 75.91 -15.63
N ALA A 562 -32.32 74.68 -15.98
CA ALA A 562 -32.50 73.59 -15.01
C ALA A 562 -31.21 73.25 -14.24
N GLU A 563 -30.06 73.36 -14.89
CA GLU A 563 -28.76 73.01 -14.31
C GLU A 563 -28.05 74.20 -13.63
N THR A 564 -28.40 75.44 -13.97
CA THR A 564 -27.76 76.67 -13.41
C THR A 564 -28.61 77.45 -12.41
N GLN A 565 -29.92 77.21 -12.31
CA GLN A 565 -30.79 77.90 -11.35
C GLN A 565 -30.96 77.17 -10.01
N LYS A 566 -30.24 76.07 -9.80
CA LYS A 566 -30.21 75.34 -8.51
C LYS A 566 -29.14 75.85 -7.56
#